data_AF-A0A946UAQ3-F1
#
_entry.id   AF-A0A946UAQ3-F1
#
_cell.length_a   1.000
_cell.length_b   1.000
_cell.length_c   1.000
_cell.angle_alpha   90.00
_cell.angle_beta   90.00
_cell.angle_gamma   90.00
#
_symmetry.space_group_name_H-M   'P 1'
#
loop_
_entity.id
_entity.type
_entity.pdbx_description
1 polymer ?
#
loop_
_entity_poly.entity_id
_entity_poly.type
_entity_poly.pdbx_seq_one_letter_code
_entity_poly.pdbx_strand_id
1 'polypeptide(L)'
;STSREDPDTVYPGDGPNCQRRKAFHARIRDDYNTVLSGVLAEYQAAGLLENAEYVDIFDIRFESEHVNGGDCFHPSTAGHALMAEKQWCRSIWGADDPACSP
;
A
#
# COMPACT_ATOMS: atom_id res chain seq x y z
N SER A 1 17.16 -13.69 11.63
CA SER A 1 17.79 -13.15 10.41
C SER A 1 16.94 -12.00 9.92
N THR A 2 17.52 -10.98 9.30
CA THR A 2 16.73 -9.89 8.71
C THR A 2 16.28 -10.27 7.30
N SER A 3 15.00 -10.10 6.98
CA SER A 3 14.50 -10.44 5.63
C SER A 3 15.06 -9.46 4.61
N ARG A 4 15.74 -9.96 3.58
CA ARG A 4 16.18 -9.14 2.44
C ARG A 4 15.01 -8.63 1.59
N GLU A 5 13.82 -9.16 1.82
CA GLU A 5 12.58 -8.79 1.12
C GLU A 5 11.96 -7.52 1.68
N ASP A 6 12.40 -7.05 2.86
CA ASP A 6 12.05 -5.72 3.37
C ASP A 6 12.48 -4.64 2.35
N PRO A 7 11.51 -3.96 1.70
CA PRO A 7 11.78 -2.94 0.71
C PRO A 7 12.16 -1.58 1.32
N ASP A 8 11.96 -1.40 2.63
CA ASP A 8 12.23 -0.14 3.33
C ASP A 8 13.65 -0.10 3.92
N THR A 9 14.38 -1.22 3.88
CA THR A 9 15.76 -1.31 4.36
C THR A 9 16.73 -1.73 3.25
N VAL A 10 17.78 -0.96 3.00
CA VAL A 10 18.88 -1.35 2.11
C VAL A 10 19.94 -2.12 2.90
N TYR A 11 20.26 -3.35 2.49
CA TYR A 11 21.21 -4.21 3.19
C TYR A 11 22.58 -4.27 2.49
N PRO A 12 23.67 -4.46 3.24
CA PRO A 12 24.95 -4.83 2.66
C PRO A 12 24.82 -6.06 1.72
N GLY A 13 25.38 -5.94 0.52
CA GLY A 13 25.33 -6.96 -0.52
C GLY A 13 24.09 -6.94 -1.41
N ASP A 14 23.16 -5.99 -1.23
CA ASP A 14 22.08 -5.82 -2.20
C ASP A 14 22.63 -5.40 -3.57
N GLY A 15 22.33 -6.19 -4.61
CA GLY A 15 22.74 -5.88 -5.97
C GLY A 15 21.99 -4.66 -6.55
N PRO A 16 22.48 -4.07 -7.66
CA PRO A 16 21.92 -2.83 -8.22
C PRO A 16 20.42 -2.87 -8.50
N ASN A 17 19.89 -4.01 -8.98
CA ASN A 17 18.46 -4.16 -9.24
C ASN A 17 17.62 -4.18 -7.95
N CYS A 18 18.13 -4.78 -6.87
CA CYS A 18 17.46 -4.79 -5.57
C CYS A 18 17.39 -3.35 -5.01
N GLN A 19 18.50 -2.62 -5.06
CA GLN A 19 18.55 -1.22 -4.63
C GLN A 19 17.60 -0.33 -5.45
N ARG A 20 17.55 -0.51 -6.78
CA ARG A 20 16.63 0.25 -7.64
C ARG A 20 15.16 -0.02 -7.28
N ARG A 21 14.79 -1.27 -6.99
CA ARG A 21 13.43 -1.63 -6.54
C ARG A 21 13.08 -0.95 -5.22
N LYS A 22 13.99 -0.96 -4.24
CA LYS A 22 13.81 -0.30 -2.93
C LYS A 22 13.67 1.21 -3.05
N ALA A 23 14.51 1.83 -3.87
CA ALA A 23 14.42 3.26 -4.17
C ALA A 23 13.06 3.61 -4.83
N PHE A 24 12.56 2.77 -5.74
CA PHE A 24 11.26 3.00 -6.35
C PHE A 24 10.11 2.82 -5.34
N HIS A 25 10.16 1.81 -4.47
CA HIS A 25 9.20 1.63 -3.38
C HIS A 25 9.15 2.87 -2.47
N ALA A 26 10.31 3.37 -2.06
CA ALA A 26 10.41 4.59 -1.25
C ALA A 26 9.78 5.80 -1.97
N ARG A 27 10.01 5.98 -3.28
CA ARG A 27 9.38 7.07 -4.03
C ARG A 27 7.86 6.96 -4.07
N ILE A 28 7.29 5.76 -4.23
CA ILE A 28 5.82 5.61 -4.19
C ILE A 28 5.28 6.06 -2.82
N ARG A 29 5.90 5.56 -1.74
CA ARG A 29 5.52 5.88 -0.36
C ARG A 29 5.66 7.36 -0.03
N ASP A 30 6.82 7.94 -0.34
CA ASP A 30 7.22 9.27 0.15
C ASP A 30 6.80 10.40 -0.80
N ASP A 31 6.77 10.15 -2.12
CA ASP A 31 6.44 11.17 -3.13
C ASP A 31 5.01 11.01 -3.65
N TYR A 32 4.69 9.85 -4.26
CA TYR A 32 3.42 9.69 -5.00
C TYR A 32 2.21 9.65 -4.06
N ASN A 33 2.28 8.87 -3.00
CA ASN A 33 1.21 8.75 -2.00
C ASN A 33 1.00 10.08 -1.25
N THR A 34 2.08 10.81 -0.95
CA THR A 34 2.02 12.16 -0.37
C THR A 34 1.31 13.14 -1.31
N VAL A 35 1.60 13.12 -2.61
CA VAL A 35 0.90 13.96 -3.59
C VAL A 35 -0.59 13.62 -3.66
N LEU A 36 -0.94 12.33 -3.72
CA LEU A 36 -2.35 11.91 -3.82
C LEU A 36 -3.17 12.33 -2.60
N SER A 37 -2.65 12.10 -1.41
CA SER A 37 -3.29 12.52 -0.15
C SER A 37 -3.36 14.05 -0.03
N GLY A 38 -2.29 14.76 -0.43
CA GLY A 38 -2.26 16.22 -0.45
C GLY A 38 -3.30 16.85 -1.37
N VAL A 39 -3.45 16.33 -2.60
CA VAL A 39 -4.48 16.81 -3.54
C VAL A 39 -5.87 16.61 -2.95
N LEU A 40 -6.17 15.45 -2.35
CA LEU A 40 -7.47 15.25 -1.71
C LEU A 40 -7.72 16.26 -0.57
N ALA A 41 -6.71 16.51 0.26
CA ALA A 41 -6.81 17.48 1.35
C ALA A 41 -7.10 18.91 0.83
N GLU A 42 -6.53 19.31 -0.31
CA GLU A 42 -6.84 20.60 -0.96
C GLU A 42 -8.31 20.69 -1.39
N TYR A 43 -8.87 19.64 -1.98
CA TYR A 43 -10.29 19.59 -2.33
C TYR A 43 -11.18 19.68 -1.09
N GLN A 44 -10.87 18.93 -0.04
CA GLN A 44 -11.63 18.94 1.21
C GLN A 44 -11.58 20.31 1.90
N ALA A 45 -10.42 20.97 1.92
CA ALA A 45 -10.26 22.32 2.47
C ALA A 45 -11.08 23.38 1.70
N ALA A 46 -11.39 23.11 0.43
CA ALA A 46 -12.26 23.94 -0.40
C ALA A 46 -13.76 23.60 -0.26
N GLY A 47 -14.14 22.68 0.64
CA GLY A 47 -15.52 22.21 0.80
C GLY A 47 -15.99 21.33 -0.38
N LEU A 48 -15.06 20.69 -1.08
CA LEU A 48 -15.32 19.77 -2.18
C LEU A 48 -14.95 18.35 -1.77
N LEU A 49 -15.59 17.34 -2.40
CA LEU A 49 -15.29 15.92 -2.18
C LEU A 49 -15.32 15.51 -0.69
N GLU A 50 -16.27 16.02 0.09
CA GLU A 50 -16.33 15.83 1.55
C GLU A 50 -16.40 14.36 1.99
N ASN A 51 -16.92 13.48 1.13
CA ASN A 51 -17.02 12.04 1.38
C ASN A 51 -15.88 11.22 0.74
N ALA A 52 -14.93 11.87 0.07
CA ALA A 52 -13.78 11.18 -0.50
C ALA A 52 -12.71 10.97 0.57
N GLU A 53 -12.04 9.83 0.50
CA GLU A 53 -11.02 9.42 1.46
C GLU A 53 -9.81 8.85 0.73
N TYR A 54 -8.62 9.20 1.20
CA TYR A 54 -7.38 8.55 0.81
C TYR A 54 -7.08 7.45 1.83
N VAL A 55 -7.22 6.19 1.40
CA VAL A 55 -6.94 5.02 2.24
C VAL A 55 -5.60 4.44 1.84
N ASP A 56 -4.59 4.60 2.70
CA ASP A 56 -3.27 4.02 2.45
C ASP A 56 -3.25 2.53 2.82
N ILE A 57 -2.97 1.68 1.84
CA ILE A 57 -2.72 0.23 2.00
C ILE A 57 -1.38 -0.18 1.40
N PHE A 58 -0.46 0.76 1.18
CA PHE A 58 0.78 0.51 0.44
C PHE A 58 1.77 -0.41 1.16
N ASP A 59 1.73 -0.45 2.49
CA ASP A 59 2.55 -1.31 3.34
C ASP A 59 2.10 -2.78 3.35
N ILE A 60 0.91 -3.10 2.82
CA ILE A 60 0.39 -4.47 2.80
C ILE A 60 1.32 -5.39 2.01
N ARG A 61 1.75 -6.48 2.66
CA ARG A 61 2.64 -7.47 2.08
C ARG A 61 1.84 -8.62 1.48
N PHE A 62 2.13 -8.91 0.22
CA PHE A 62 1.57 -10.07 -0.46
C PHE A 62 2.41 -11.31 -0.18
N GLU A 63 1.74 -12.46 -0.12
CA GLU A 63 2.35 -13.77 -0.15
C GLU A 63 2.22 -14.33 -1.56
N SER A 64 2.81 -15.49 -1.83
CA SER A 64 2.74 -16.10 -3.16
C SER A 64 1.30 -16.36 -3.62
N GLU A 65 0.38 -16.67 -2.71
CA GLU A 65 -1.04 -16.88 -3.05
C GLU A 65 -1.77 -15.59 -3.42
N HIS A 66 -1.26 -14.43 -3.01
CA HIS A 66 -1.85 -13.12 -3.29
C HIS A 66 -1.49 -12.58 -4.68
N VAL A 67 -0.53 -13.19 -5.37
CA VAL A 67 -0.12 -12.81 -6.74
C VAL A 67 -0.64 -13.85 -7.73
N ASN A 68 -1.17 -13.41 -8.88
CA ASN A 68 -1.66 -14.36 -9.86
C ASN A 68 -0.49 -15.13 -10.52
N GLY A 69 -0.73 -16.39 -10.89
CA GLY A 69 0.27 -17.24 -11.56
C GLY A 69 0.37 -17.05 -13.08
N GLY A 70 -0.41 -16.12 -13.67
CA GLY A 70 -0.44 -15.87 -15.11
C GLY A 70 0.60 -14.85 -15.56
N ASP A 71 0.77 -13.77 -14.81
CA ASP A 71 1.70 -12.68 -15.11
C ASP A 71 2.68 -12.34 -13.98
N CYS A 72 2.53 -12.98 -12.81
CA CYS A 72 3.38 -12.76 -11.64
C CYS A 72 3.45 -11.28 -11.19
N PHE A 73 2.39 -10.52 -11.47
CA PHE A 73 2.35 -9.08 -11.22
C PHE A 73 1.01 -8.64 -10.63
N HIS A 74 -0.11 -8.92 -11.28
CA HIS A 74 -1.42 -8.50 -10.77
C HIS A 74 -1.86 -9.39 -9.60
N PRO A 75 -2.67 -8.84 -8.68
CA PRO A 75 -3.23 -9.63 -7.59
C PRO A 75 -4.02 -10.84 -8.11
N SER A 76 -3.97 -11.94 -7.36
CA SER A 76 -4.93 -13.04 -7.50
C SER A 76 -6.28 -12.64 -6.91
N THR A 77 -7.28 -13.52 -7.00
CA THR A 77 -8.55 -13.34 -6.25
C THR A 77 -8.32 -13.18 -4.74
N ALA A 78 -7.39 -13.95 -4.16
CA ALA A 78 -7.03 -13.83 -2.75
C ALA A 78 -6.32 -12.50 -2.45
N GLY A 79 -5.44 -12.04 -3.35
CA GLY A 79 -4.80 -10.73 -3.22
C GLY A 79 -5.79 -9.57 -3.29
N HIS A 80 -6.78 -9.64 -4.19
CA HIS A 80 -7.88 -8.67 -4.22
C HIS A 80 -8.71 -8.68 -2.94
N ALA A 81 -9.02 -9.86 -2.39
CA ALA A 81 -9.74 -9.98 -1.12
C ALA A 81 -8.95 -9.36 0.04
N LEU A 82 -7.64 -9.63 0.12
CA LEU A 82 -6.76 -9.01 1.12
C LEU A 82 -6.76 -7.49 1.01
N MET A 83 -6.57 -6.93 -0.19
CA MET A 83 -6.58 -5.47 -0.37
C MET A 83 -7.93 -4.87 0.04
N ALA A 84 -9.04 -5.50 -0.33
CA ALA A 84 -10.38 -5.03 0.02
C ALA A 84 -10.61 -5.03 1.54
N GLU A 85 -10.20 -6.08 2.25
CA GLU A 85 -10.27 -6.16 3.71
C GLU A 85 -9.43 -5.06 4.37
N LYS A 86 -8.18 -4.88 3.93
CA LYS A 86 -7.29 -3.86 4.51
C LYS A 86 -7.75 -2.44 4.20
N GLN A 87 -8.30 -2.21 3.02
CA GLN A 87 -8.90 -0.93 2.66
C GLN A 87 -10.14 -0.64 3.51
N TRP A 88 -11.03 -1.62 3.69
CA TRP A 88 -12.21 -1.49 4.55
C TRP A 88 -11.80 -1.10 5.98
N CYS A 89 -10.91 -1.88 6.59
CA CYS A 89 -10.50 -1.67 7.98
C CYS A 89 -9.70 -0.40 8.24
N ARG A 90 -9.10 0.20 7.21
CA ARG A 90 -8.39 1.48 7.33
C ARG A 90 -9.23 2.69 6.94
N SER A 91 -10.38 2.47 6.30
CA SER A 91 -11.30 3.53 5.94
C SER A 91 -12.10 4.02 7.15
N ILE A 92 -12.61 5.25 7.10
CA ILE A 92 -13.55 5.78 8.12
C ILE A 92 -14.79 4.89 8.28
N TRP A 93 -15.17 4.15 7.24
CA TRP A 93 -16.35 3.29 7.22
C TRP A 93 -16.16 1.99 8.00
N GLY A 94 -14.92 1.53 8.13
CA GLY A 94 -14.55 0.33 8.89
C GLY A 94 -14.15 0.61 10.34
N ALA A 95 -14.12 1.88 10.78
CA ALA A 95 -13.57 2.27 12.08
C ALA A 95 -14.24 1.58 13.29
N ASP A 96 -15.53 1.27 13.18
CA ASP A 96 -16.32 0.59 14.22
C ASP A 96 -16.62 -0.88 13.87
N ASP A 97 -16.03 -1.43 12.82
CA ASP A 97 -16.24 -2.83 12.45
C ASP A 97 -15.45 -3.75 13.39
N PRO A 98 -16.12 -4.63 14.16
CA PRO A 98 -15.44 -5.54 15.08
C PRO A 98 -14.54 -6.59 14.40
N ALA A 99 -14.69 -6.80 13.08
CA ALA A 99 -13.79 -7.64 12.31
C ALA A 99 -12.44 -6.97 12.03
N CYS A 100 -12.36 -5.64 12.17
CA CYS A 100 -11.13 -4.89 12.00
C CYS A 100 -10.33 -4.89 13.30
N SER A 101 -9.18 -5.59 13.27
CA SER A 101 -8.23 -5.54 14.38
C SER A 101 -7.39 -4.26 14.30
N PRO A 102 -7.07 -3.61 15.44
CA PRO A 102 -6.01 -2.60 15.50
C PRO A 102 -4.67 -3.12 15.01
#